data_AF-E3HZR0-F1
#
_entry.id   AF-E3HZR0-F1
#
_cell.length_a   1.000
_cell.length_b   1.000
_cell.length_c   1.000
_cell.angle_alpha   90.00
_cell.angle_beta   90.00
_cell.angle_gamma   90.00
#
_symmetry.space_group_name_H-M   'P 1'
#
loop_
_entity.id
_entity.type
_entity.pdbx_description
1 polymer ?
#
loop_
_entity_poly.entity_id
_entity_poly.type
_entity_poly.pdbx_seq_one_letter_code
_entity_poly.pdbx_strand_id
1 'polypeptide(L)'
;MSLSSAPVVAPDLLQLCDEAAANADRLLARATDNIRARVTENGKLSNALIEREQHAAHGLAWLATYAQALRQMAAYAHRLTEEGRFGETEALLTQIGVGEYAAQILGGIPMSQTEIIRFHDLDLEPADSEAFATPAVMALIRANSTQARARLVELVEQAQGTGHFGDGGLDDTLEAMREEMRRFVEAEVKPFAHEWHLKNEYIPLETIDKMNELGVFGLTIPEEFGGLGLGKEAMCVVSEELSRGYIGVGSLGTRSEIAAELILGGGTQEQKEEWLPKLASGEVLPTAVFTEPNTGSDLASLKTRAVRDGDVYKITGQKTWITHPVRADLMTVLTRTNPAEPGYKGLSMFLAEKPRGTDANPFPAVGMSGGEIEVLGYRGMKEYELSFDEFEVPVSGLLGGEEGQGFKQLMQTFESARVQTAARAVGVAQSAMDLALRYATERVQFGKTLIKFPRVSDKIAMMAAETMIARQLTYFAAREKDGGRRCDLEAGMAKLLGARVAWAAADNALQIHGGNGFALEYPVSRVLCDARILNIFEGAAEIQAQVIARRLLEQRN
;
A
#
# COMPACT_ATOMS: atom_id res chain seq x y z
N MET A 1 37.89 30.06 -10.28
CA MET A 1 36.61 30.80 -10.20
C MET A 1 35.84 30.19 -9.05
N SER A 2 35.62 30.98 -8.00
CA SER A 2 34.87 30.56 -6.81
C SER A 2 33.44 30.24 -7.24
N LEU A 3 33.04 28.97 -7.19
CA LEU A 3 31.63 28.59 -7.30
C LEU A 3 30.94 29.23 -6.09
N SER A 4 30.12 30.25 -6.36
CA SER A 4 29.24 30.88 -5.40
C SER A 4 28.62 29.83 -4.48
N SER A 5 28.78 30.02 -3.16
CA SER A 5 28.23 29.20 -2.09
C SER A 5 26.71 29.35 -2.00
N ALA A 6 26.00 28.99 -3.08
CA ALA A 6 24.55 28.93 -3.04
C ALA A 6 24.14 27.95 -1.91
N PRO A 7 23.14 28.30 -1.08
CA PRO A 7 22.67 27.40 -0.04
C PRO A 7 22.16 26.10 -0.68
N VAL A 8 22.46 24.96 -0.04
CA VAL A 8 22.08 23.63 -0.56
C VAL A 8 20.55 23.46 -0.55
N VAL A 9 19.90 24.04 0.46
CA VAL A 9 18.45 24.18 0.54
C VAL A 9 18.04 25.48 -0.17
N ALA A 10 17.04 25.37 -1.04
CA ALA A 10 16.50 26.49 -1.79
C ALA A 10 15.87 27.53 -0.83
N PRO A 11 16.10 28.83 -1.06
CA PRO A 11 15.38 29.87 -0.33
C PRO A 11 13.87 29.76 -0.63
N ASP A 12 13.04 30.17 0.33
CA ASP A 12 11.57 30.22 0.20
C ASP A 12 10.93 28.87 -0.18
N LEU A 13 11.54 27.75 0.24
CA LEU A 13 11.13 26.40 -0.14
C LEU A 13 9.62 26.11 0.04
N LEU A 14 9.02 26.56 1.14
CA LEU A 14 7.59 26.37 1.42
C LEU A 14 6.73 27.03 0.33
N GLN A 15 7.02 28.30 0.01
CA GLN A 15 6.31 29.02 -1.05
C GLN A 15 6.50 28.34 -2.41
N LEU A 16 7.72 27.88 -2.71
CA LEU A 16 7.97 27.15 -3.95
C LEU A 16 7.11 25.87 -4.03
N CYS A 17 6.99 25.12 -2.93
CA CYS A 17 6.16 23.92 -2.86
C CYS A 17 4.67 24.23 -3.04
N ASP A 18 4.18 25.30 -2.40
CA ASP A 18 2.79 25.75 -2.54
C ASP A 18 2.48 26.12 -3.99
N GLU A 19 3.37 26.86 -4.65
CA GLU A 19 3.21 27.22 -6.05
C GLU A 19 3.23 25.98 -6.96
N ALA A 20 4.13 25.02 -6.71
CA ALA A 20 4.17 23.78 -7.48
C ALA A 20 2.89 22.95 -7.33
N ALA A 21 2.38 22.80 -6.11
CA ALA A 21 1.12 22.09 -5.85
C ALA A 21 -0.06 22.80 -6.52
N ALA A 22 -0.18 24.12 -6.38
CA ALA A 22 -1.25 24.90 -7.00
C ALA A 22 -1.21 24.86 -8.54
N ASN A 23 -0.02 24.85 -9.14
CA ASN A 23 0.14 24.70 -10.58
C ASN A 23 -0.23 23.28 -11.06
N ALA A 24 0.13 22.24 -10.29
CA ALA A 24 -0.25 20.87 -10.61
C ALA A 24 -1.78 20.67 -10.56
N ASP A 25 -2.45 21.30 -9.59
CA ASP A 25 -3.92 21.25 -9.47
C ASP A 25 -4.62 21.91 -10.68
N ARG A 26 -4.11 23.05 -11.15
CA ARG A 26 -4.63 23.69 -12.38
C ARG A 26 -4.44 22.81 -13.60
N LEU A 27 -3.28 22.18 -13.73
CA LEU A 27 -2.99 21.26 -14.83
C LEU A 27 -3.88 20.02 -14.78
N LEU A 28 -4.09 19.45 -13.59
CA LEU A 28 -4.98 18.32 -13.38
C LEU A 28 -6.43 18.66 -13.75
N ALA A 29 -6.93 19.83 -13.36
CA ALA A 29 -8.28 20.27 -13.74
C ALA A 29 -8.43 20.33 -15.26
N ARG A 30 -7.44 20.89 -15.95
CA ARG A 30 -7.41 20.96 -17.43
C ARG A 30 -7.40 19.57 -18.06
N ALA A 31 -6.51 18.67 -17.61
CA ALA A 31 -6.43 17.30 -18.08
C ALA A 31 -7.73 16.52 -17.83
N THR A 32 -8.38 16.75 -16.68
CA THR A 32 -9.67 16.11 -16.34
C THR A 32 -10.76 16.51 -17.34
N ASP A 33 -10.85 17.80 -17.67
CA ASP A 33 -11.83 18.29 -18.64
C ASP A 33 -11.57 17.73 -20.06
N ASN A 34 -10.31 17.68 -20.48
CA ASN A 34 -9.90 17.10 -21.77
C ASN A 34 -10.28 15.63 -21.87
N ILE A 35 -9.87 14.81 -20.89
CA ILE A 35 -10.16 13.38 -20.89
C ILE A 35 -11.66 13.13 -20.76
N ARG A 36 -12.37 13.90 -19.93
CA ARG A 36 -13.84 13.82 -19.84
C ARG A 36 -14.49 14.06 -21.20
N ALA A 37 -14.04 15.05 -21.96
CA ALA A 37 -14.57 15.31 -23.29
C ALA A 37 -14.35 14.12 -24.26
N ARG A 38 -13.19 13.44 -24.19
CA ARG A 38 -12.88 12.25 -25.01
C ARG A 38 -13.74 11.04 -24.70
N VAL A 39 -14.09 10.84 -23.43
CA VAL A 39 -14.77 9.63 -22.97
C VAL A 39 -16.26 9.83 -22.69
N THR A 40 -16.79 11.01 -23.00
CA THR A 40 -18.23 11.31 -22.88
C THR A 40 -18.93 11.10 -24.21
N GLU A 41 -19.99 10.29 -24.21
CA GLU A 41 -20.87 10.06 -25.34
C GLU A 41 -22.32 10.36 -24.91
N ASN A 42 -23.06 11.12 -25.71
CA ASN A 42 -24.45 11.51 -25.40
C ASN A 42 -24.62 12.13 -23.99
N GLY A 43 -23.62 12.90 -23.54
CA GLY A 43 -23.64 13.58 -22.24
C GLY A 43 -23.40 12.67 -21.02
N LYS A 44 -23.00 11.41 -21.23
CA LYS A 44 -22.64 10.47 -20.17
C LYS A 44 -21.27 9.85 -20.42
N LEU A 45 -20.57 9.48 -19.36
CA LEU A 45 -19.32 8.73 -19.47
C LEU A 45 -19.61 7.36 -20.13
N SER A 46 -18.84 7.01 -21.15
CA SER A 46 -18.95 5.73 -21.86
C SER A 46 -17.84 4.78 -21.41
N ASN A 47 -18.22 3.64 -20.84
CA ASN A 47 -17.25 2.62 -20.42
C ASN A 47 -16.38 2.15 -21.60
N ALA A 48 -16.97 2.01 -22.79
CA ALA A 48 -16.24 1.59 -23.99
C ALA A 48 -15.21 2.64 -24.44
N LEU A 49 -15.54 3.94 -24.29
CA LEU A 49 -14.57 4.99 -24.57
C LEU A 49 -13.47 5.05 -23.51
N ILE A 50 -13.80 4.90 -22.23
CA ILE A 50 -12.78 4.84 -21.18
C ILE A 50 -11.82 3.66 -21.41
N GLU A 51 -12.33 2.50 -21.82
CA GLU A 51 -11.51 1.34 -22.17
C GLU A 51 -10.63 1.61 -23.40
N ARG A 52 -11.17 2.25 -24.44
CA ARG A 52 -10.39 2.62 -25.62
C ARG A 52 -9.30 3.65 -25.30
N GLU A 53 -9.60 4.60 -24.42
CA GLU A 53 -8.70 5.68 -23.99
C GLU A 53 -7.96 5.35 -22.68
N GLN A 54 -7.79 4.05 -22.37
CA GLN A 54 -7.34 3.61 -21.05
C GLN A 54 -5.99 4.19 -20.65
N HIS A 55 -5.03 4.28 -21.56
CA HIS A 55 -3.71 4.91 -21.31
C HIS A 55 -3.85 6.35 -20.81
N ALA A 56 -4.73 7.15 -21.45
CA ALA A 56 -4.96 8.52 -21.08
C ALA A 56 -5.76 8.65 -19.78
N ALA A 57 -6.76 7.78 -19.57
CA ALA A 57 -7.52 7.72 -18.33
C ALA A 57 -6.62 7.34 -17.13
N HIS A 58 -5.77 6.34 -17.28
CA HIS A 58 -4.80 5.94 -16.25
C HIS A 58 -3.74 7.02 -16.05
N GLY A 59 -3.31 7.65 -17.14
CA GLY A 59 -2.47 8.84 -17.12
C GLY A 59 -3.01 9.96 -16.24
N LEU A 60 -4.31 10.23 -16.34
CA LEU A 60 -5.00 11.20 -15.48
C LEU A 60 -4.93 10.79 -14.00
N ALA A 61 -5.09 9.51 -13.69
CA ALA A 61 -4.94 9.00 -12.32
C ALA A 61 -3.51 9.18 -11.78
N TRP A 62 -2.48 8.97 -12.59
CA TRP A 62 -1.09 9.20 -12.22
C TRP A 62 -0.76 10.70 -12.06
N LEU A 63 -1.25 11.57 -12.94
CA LEU A 63 -1.13 13.02 -12.78
C LEU A 63 -1.81 13.48 -11.48
N ALA A 64 -3.01 12.97 -11.18
CA ALA A 64 -3.72 13.28 -9.94
C ALA A 64 -2.94 12.80 -8.71
N THR A 65 -2.33 11.61 -8.78
CA THR A 65 -1.45 11.08 -7.73
C THR A 65 -0.26 12.00 -7.48
N TYR A 66 0.37 12.52 -8.54
CA TYR A 66 1.51 13.44 -8.41
C TYR A 66 1.08 14.80 -7.86
N ALA A 67 -0.03 15.37 -8.35
CA ALA A 67 -0.57 16.63 -7.83
C ALA A 67 -0.89 16.51 -6.32
N GLN A 68 -1.53 15.39 -5.92
CA GLN A 68 -1.82 15.11 -4.52
C GLN A 68 -0.55 14.93 -3.69
N ALA A 69 0.46 14.23 -4.21
CA ALA A 69 1.76 14.07 -3.55
C ALA A 69 2.45 15.43 -3.31
N LEU A 70 2.47 16.33 -4.31
CA LEU A 70 3.00 17.69 -4.15
C LEU A 70 2.26 18.46 -3.07
N ARG A 71 0.92 18.38 -3.06
CA ARG A 71 0.09 19.03 -2.03
C ARG A 71 0.39 18.50 -0.63
N GLN A 72 0.54 17.19 -0.48
CA GLN A 72 0.82 16.59 0.83
C GLN A 72 2.24 16.87 1.33
N MET A 73 3.22 16.98 0.44
CA MET A 73 4.57 17.43 0.82
C MET A 73 4.60 18.91 1.23
N ALA A 74 3.87 19.79 0.53
CA ALA A 74 3.72 21.17 0.96
C ALA A 74 3.05 21.26 2.34
N ALA A 75 1.94 20.55 2.55
CA ALA A 75 1.26 20.50 3.83
C ALA A 75 2.13 19.92 4.96
N TYR A 76 2.95 18.90 4.66
CA TYR A 76 3.93 18.35 5.59
C TYR A 76 4.99 19.38 6.00
N ALA A 77 5.56 20.10 5.03
CA ALA A 77 6.57 21.12 5.30
C ALA A 77 6.00 22.27 6.16
N HIS A 78 4.77 22.71 5.90
CA HIS A 78 4.08 23.71 6.72
C HIS A 78 3.87 23.22 8.15
N ARG A 79 3.27 22.04 8.34
CA ARG A 79 3.01 21.48 9.70
C ARG A 79 4.30 21.40 10.53
N LEU A 80 5.35 20.80 9.98
CA LEU A 80 6.61 20.69 10.72
C LEU A 80 7.27 22.05 10.97
N THR A 81 7.08 23.03 10.09
CA THR A 81 7.61 24.39 10.30
C THR A 81 6.89 25.07 11.46
N GLU A 82 5.56 24.95 11.52
CA GLU A 82 4.74 25.48 12.62
C GLU A 82 5.11 24.82 13.97
N GLU A 83 5.45 23.54 13.95
CA GLU A 83 5.90 22.78 15.13
C GLU A 83 7.38 23.01 15.47
N GLY A 84 8.14 23.73 14.66
CA GLY A 84 9.59 23.96 14.87
C GLY A 84 10.46 22.72 14.64
N ARG A 85 9.96 21.73 13.90
CA ARG A 85 10.58 20.43 13.60
C ARG A 85 11.10 20.31 12.16
N PHE A 86 10.84 21.28 11.29
CA PHE A 86 11.29 21.27 9.90
C PHE A 86 12.77 21.65 9.78
N GLY A 87 13.64 20.64 9.81
CA GLY A 87 15.10 20.79 9.74
C GLY A 87 15.67 20.66 8.32
N GLU A 88 17.01 20.57 8.25
CA GLU A 88 17.74 20.44 6.98
C GLU A 88 17.37 19.13 6.25
N THR A 89 17.21 18.02 6.98
CA THR A 89 16.84 16.72 6.41
C THR A 89 15.46 16.80 5.75
N GLU A 90 14.48 17.33 6.46
CA GLU A 90 13.09 17.47 6.00
C GLU A 90 13.01 18.40 4.79
N ALA A 91 13.77 19.51 4.81
CA ALA A 91 13.88 20.43 3.70
C ALA A 91 14.48 19.77 2.45
N LEU A 92 15.55 18.98 2.60
CA LEU A 92 16.18 18.28 1.48
C LEU A 92 15.30 17.17 0.90
N LEU A 93 14.64 16.37 1.76
CA LEU A 93 13.66 15.37 1.32
C LEU A 93 12.54 16.02 0.50
N THR A 94 11.99 17.12 1.00
CA THR A 94 10.93 17.88 0.34
C THR A 94 11.39 18.44 -0.99
N GLN A 95 12.52 19.16 -1.00
CA GLN A 95 13.08 19.78 -2.21
C GLN A 95 13.40 18.76 -3.30
N ILE A 96 14.07 17.67 -2.96
CA ILE A 96 14.47 16.63 -3.92
C ILE A 96 13.22 15.93 -4.48
N GLY A 97 12.31 15.52 -3.60
CA GLY A 97 11.09 14.81 -3.99
C GLY A 97 10.15 15.66 -4.83
N VAL A 98 9.81 16.87 -4.36
CA VAL A 98 8.95 17.82 -5.08
C VAL A 98 9.58 18.25 -6.40
N GLY A 99 10.88 18.54 -6.40
CA GLY A 99 11.63 18.92 -7.60
C GLY A 99 11.62 17.81 -8.66
N GLU A 100 11.83 16.56 -8.25
CA GLU A 100 11.74 15.40 -9.15
C GLU A 100 10.32 15.20 -9.70
N TYR A 101 9.29 15.28 -8.85
CA TYR A 101 7.92 15.04 -9.29
C TYR A 101 7.43 16.16 -10.22
N ALA A 102 7.83 17.40 -9.98
CA ALA A 102 7.62 18.50 -10.91
C ALA A 102 8.34 18.29 -12.26
N ALA A 103 9.58 17.78 -12.23
CA ALA A 103 10.32 17.46 -13.45
C ALA A 103 9.64 16.32 -14.24
N GLN A 104 9.13 15.30 -13.56
CA GLN A 104 8.41 14.19 -14.17
C GLN A 104 7.02 14.59 -14.67
N ILE A 105 6.32 15.52 -14.04
CA ILE A 105 5.10 16.10 -14.64
C ILE A 105 5.45 16.68 -16.02
N LEU A 106 6.48 17.53 -16.11
CA LEU A 106 6.90 18.13 -17.39
C LEU A 106 7.46 17.13 -18.41
N GLY A 107 8.31 16.20 -17.97
CA GLY A 107 9.06 15.28 -18.85
C GLY A 107 8.34 13.96 -19.16
N GLY A 108 7.38 13.58 -18.32
CA GLY A 108 6.61 12.36 -18.39
C GLY A 108 6.65 11.54 -17.09
N ILE A 109 5.48 11.12 -16.62
CA ILE A 109 5.33 10.35 -15.37
C ILE A 109 5.40 8.85 -15.70
N PRO A 110 6.31 8.07 -15.08
CA PRO A 110 6.36 6.63 -15.28
C PRO A 110 5.21 5.93 -14.54
N MET A 111 4.26 5.40 -15.31
CA MET A 111 3.20 4.51 -14.79
C MET A 111 3.75 3.10 -14.59
N SER A 112 4.60 2.67 -15.54
CA SER A 112 5.47 1.50 -15.46
C SER A 112 6.86 1.88 -15.98
N GLN A 113 7.76 0.91 -16.16
CA GLN A 113 9.09 1.19 -16.73
C GLN A 113 9.01 1.69 -18.18
N THR A 114 7.98 1.29 -18.93
CA THR A 114 7.86 1.58 -20.37
C THR A 114 6.64 2.43 -20.73
N GLU A 115 5.68 2.55 -19.82
CA GLU A 115 4.49 3.38 -20.00
C GLU A 115 4.71 4.71 -19.29
N ILE A 116 4.98 5.74 -20.08
CA ILE A 116 5.25 7.09 -19.60
C ILE A 116 4.13 7.98 -20.10
N ILE A 117 3.34 8.51 -19.17
CA ILE A 117 2.29 9.48 -19.52
C ILE A 117 2.90 10.86 -19.71
N ARG A 118 2.57 11.51 -20.82
CA ARG A 118 3.04 12.86 -21.17
C ARG A 118 1.87 13.79 -21.46
N PHE A 119 2.18 15.07 -21.63
CA PHE A 119 1.18 16.11 -21.87
C PHE A 119 0.26 15.81 -23.07
N HIS A 120 0.83 15.39 -24.21
CA HIS A 120 0.05 15.08 -25.41
C HIS A 120 -0.90 13.89 -25.24
N ASP A 121 -0.62 12.96 -24.32
CA ASP A 121 -1.53 11.84 -24.03
C ASP A 121 -2.81 12.32 -23.32
N LEU A 122 -2.72 13.47 -22.63
CA LEU A 122 -3.79 14.14 -21.86
C LEU A 122 -4.41 15.33 -22.60
N ASP A 123 -4.12 15.47 -23.90
CA ASP A 123 -4.50 16.60 -24.76
C ASP A 123 -4.10 17.97 -24.17
N LEU A 124 -2.99 18.00 -23.42
CA LEU A 124 -2.39 19.22 -22.92
C LEU A 124 -1.49 19.82 -24.00
N GLU A 125 -1.67 21.11 -24.23
CA GLU A 125 -0.98 21.87 -25.28
C GLU A 125 0.36 22.45 -24.76
N PRO A 126 1.25 22.92 -25.65
CA PRO A 126 2.49 23.58 -25.23
C PRO A 126 2.26 24.74 -24.24
N ALA A 127 1.16 25.48 -24.38
CA ALA A 127 0.77 26.55 -23.47
C ALA A 127 0.49 26.05 -22.04
N ASP A 128 -0.06 24.83 -21.88
CA ASP A 128 -0.27 24.23 -20.56
C ASP A 128 1.07 23.86 -19.91
N SER A 129 2.05 23.42 -20.71
CA SER A 129 3.42 23.17 -20.24
C SER A 129 4.12 24.45 -19.82
N GLU A 130 3.99 25.53 -20.58
CA GLU A 130 4.54 26.84 -20.22
C GLU A 130 3.88 27.40 -18.94
N ALA A 131 2.57 27.21 -18.79
CA ALA A 131 1.83 27.64 -17.60
C ALA A 131 2.26 26.88 -16.34
N PHE A 132 2.57 25.58 -16.45
CA PHE A 132 3.09 24.79 -15.33
C PHE A 132 4.56 25.12 -15.01
N ALA A 133 5.40 25.36 -16.03
CA ALA A 133 6.83 25.63 -15.90
C ALA A 133 7.17 27.05 -15.38
N THR A 134 6.50 27.49 -14.32
CA THR A 134 6.74 28.80 -13.69
C THR A 134 8.18 28.92 -13.16
N PRO A 135 8.68 30.15 -12.91
CA PRO A 135 10.01 30.33 -12.30
C PRO A 135 10.20 29.55 -10.99
N ALA A 136 9.16 29.45 -10.16
CA ALA A 136 9.17 28.70 -8.91
C ALA A 136 9.29 27.19 -9.13
N VAL A 137 8.47 26.62 -10.03
CA VAL A 137 8.54 25.19 -10.40
C VAL A 137 9.91 24.86 -11.00
N MET A 138 10.42 25.71 -11.89
CA MET A 138 11.74 25.52 -12.48
C MET A 138 12.87 25.68 -11.45
N ALA A 139 12.68 26.50 -10.40
CA ALA A 139 13.64 26.60 -9.31
C ALA A 139 13.69 25.29 -8.48
N LEU A 140 12.53 24.71 -8.15
CA LEU A 140 12.44 23.40 -7.48
C LEU A 140 13.09 22.28 -8.29
N ILE A 141 12.80 22.22 -9.59
CA ILE A 141 13.41 21.22 -10.49
C ILE A 141 14.94 21.32 -10.45
N ARG A 142 15.49 22.54 -10.52
CA ARG A 142 16.94 22.75 -10.41
C ARG A 142 17.49 22.44 -9.01
N ALA A 143 16.64 22.55 -7.98
CA ALA A 143 17.03 22.31 -6.59
C ALA A 143 17.17 20.81 -6.27
N ASN A 144 16.58 19.89 -7.07
CA ASN A 144 17.00 18.48 -7.10
C ASN A 144 18.39 18.32 -7.77
N SER A 145 19.41 18.88 -7.11
CA SER A 145 20.78 18.93 -7.59
C SER A 145 21.62 17.79 -7.04
N THR A 146 22.74 17.50 -7.69
CA THR A 146 23.75 16.57 -7.17
C THR A 146 24.24 16.95 -5.77
N GLN A 147 24.34 18.25 -5.48
CA GLN A 147 24.77 18.76 -4.17
C GLN A 147 23.72 18.49 -3.09
N ALA A 148 22.44 18.73 -3.40
CA ALA A 148 21.34 18.43 -2.49
C ALA A 148 21.25 16.94 -2.18
N ARG A 149 21.33 16.07 -3.20
CA ARG A 149 21.32 14.62 -3.01
C ARG A 149 22.53 14.12 -2.22
N ALA A 150 23.71 14.64 -2.48
CA ALA A 150 24.91 14.31 -1.71
C ALA A 150 24.76 14.71 -0.23
N ARG A 151 24.26 15.93 0.03
CA ARG A 151 24.04 16.41 1.40
C ARG A 151 22.98 15.60 2.15
N LEU A 152 21.88 15.25 1.49
CA LEU A 152 20.86 14.38 2.08
C LEU A 152 21.47 13.03 2.47
N VAL A 153 22.31 12.45 1.61
CA VAL A 153 22.95 11.15 1.89
C VAL A 153 23.93 11.24 3.06
N GLU A 154 24.64 12.36 3.24
CA GLU A 154 25.47 12.58 4.44
C GLU A 154 24.63 12.57 5.72
N LEU A 155 23.46 13.21 5.71
CA LEU A 155 22.54 13.24 6.85
C LEU A 155 21.93 11.85 7.12
N VAL A 156 21.57 11.12 6.05
CA VAL A 156 21.09 9.74 6.11
C VAL A 156 22.16 8.80 6.67
N GLU A 157 23.42 8.96 6.26
CA GLU A 157 24.58 8.19 6.80
C GLU A 157 24.76 8.48 8.30
N GLN A 158 24.61 9.74 8.73
CA GLN A 158 24.70 10.14 10.15
C GLN A 158 23.51 9.62 10.99
N ALA A 159 22.34 9.49 10.39
CA ALA A 159 21.15 8.93 11.00
C ALA A 159 21.06 7.39 10.90
N GLN A 160 22.09 6.72 10.38
CA GLN A 160 22.07 5.26 10.24
C GLN A 160 21.85 4.60 11.61
N GLY A 161 20.81 3.75 11.69
CA GLY A 161 20.43 3.05 12.93
C GLY A 161 19.27 3.69 13.69
N THR A 162 18.81 4.89 13.33
CA THR A 162 17.57 5.47 13.90
C THR A 162 16.31 4.79 13.39
N GLY A 163 16.37 4.06 12.27
CA GLY A 163 15.26 3.29 11.71
C GLY A 163 14.32 4.08 10.79
N HIS A 164 14.50 5.39 10.66
CA HIS A 164 13.77 6.26 9.72
C HIS A 164 14.62 7.46 9.31
N PHE A 165 14.37 7.97 8.11
CA PHE A 165 15.08 9.12 7.56
C PHE A 165 14.12 10.31 7.43
N GLY A 166 14.37 11.32 8.26
CA GLY A 166 13.50 12.48 8.43
C GLY A 166 12.38 12.27 9.43
N ASP A 167 11.81 13.38 9.89
CA ASP A 167 10.63 13.42 10.74
C ASP A 167 9.36 13.06 9.93
N GLY A 168 8.57 12.10 10.40
CA GLY A 168 7.34 11.65 9.72
C GLY A 168 6.15 12.61 9.89
N GLY A 169 6.25 13.62 10.77
CA GLY A 169 5.12 14.50 11.12
C GLY A 169 4.06 13.81 11.97
N LEU A 170 4.48 12.82 12.77
CA LEU A 170 3.65 12.15 13.75
C LEU A 170 3.71 12.88 15.10
N ASP A 171 2.65 12.71 15.90
CA ASP A 171 2.66 13.11 17.30
C ASP A 171 3.49 12.14 18.18
N ASP A 172 3.76 12.55 19.41
CA ASP A 172 4.60 11.80 20.36
C ASP A 172 4.04 10.41 20.68
N THR A 173 2.72 10.22 20.63
CA THR A 173 2.08 8.92 20.92
C THR A 173 2.35 7.96 19.77
N LEU A 174 2.14 8.41 18.54
CA LEU A 174 2.39 7.60 17.35
C LEU A 174 3.88 7.31 17.15
N GLU A 175 4.77 8.24 17.51
CA GLU A 175 6.22 7.95 17.50
C GLU A 175 6.63 6.96 18.59
N ALA A 176 6.04 7.03 19.79
CA ALA A 176 6.27 6.02 20.83
C ALA A 176 5.84 4.63 20.37
N MET A 177 4.68 4.53 19.70
CA MET A 177 4.20 3.28 19.09
C MET A 177 5.12 2.78 17.98
N ARG A 178 5.59 3.68 17.08
CA ARG A 178 6.56 3.36 16.03
C ARG A 178 7.81 2.71 16.64
N GLU A 179 8.34 3.32 17.68
CA GLU A 179 9.57 2.90 18.35
C GLU A 179 9.39 1.58 19.13
N GLU A 180 8.21 1.34 19.70
CA GLU A 180 7.86 0.03 20.27
C GLU A 180 7.81 -1.08 19.20
N MET A 181 7.11 -0.84 18.10
CA MET A 181 7.05 -1.80 16.98
C MET A 181 8.43 -2.06 16.37
N ARG A 182 9.26 -1.02 16.25
CA ARG A 182 10.64 -1.15 15.79
C ARG A 182 11.44 -2.08 16.68
N ARG A 183 11.40 -1.90 18.01
CA ARG A 183 12.11 -2.79 18.95
C ARG A 183 11.66 -4.24 18.79
N PHE A 184 10.35 -4.47 18.68
CA PHE A 184 9.82 -5.79 18.41
C PHE A 184 10.37 -6.37 17.10
N VAL A 185 10.34 -5.60 16.02
CA VAL A 185 10.80 -6.04 14.70
C VAL A 185 12.30 -6.36 14.66
N GLU A 186 13.14 -5.53 15.27
CA GLU A 186 14.59 -5.75 15.34
C GLU A 186 14.93 -6.99 16.18
N ALA A 187 14.16 -7.29 17.23
CA ALA A 187 14.41 -8.43 18.12
C ALA A 187 13.81 -9.75 17.61
N GLU A 188 12.57 -9.72 17.11
CA GLU A 188 11.73 -10.92 16.92
C GLU A 188 11.44 -11.26 15.46
N VAL A 189 11.72 -10.35 14.53
CA VAL A 189 11.36 -10.54 13.11
C VAL A 189 12.58 -10.53 12.22
N LYS A 190 13.31 -9.41 12.16
CA LYS A 190 14.42 -9.22 11.21
C LYS A 190 15.51 -10.29 11.28
N PRO A 191 15.95 -10.77 12.46
CA PRO A 191 16.98 -11.80 12.55
C PRO A 191 16.56 -13.14 11.92
N PHE A 192 15.26 -13.42 11.83
CA PHE A 192 14.72 -14.73 11.47
C PHE A 192 13.99 -14.76 10.13
N ALA A 193 13.42 -13.63 9.70
CA ALA A 193 12.54 -13.55 8.54
C ALA A 193 13.15 -14.05 7.23
N HIS A 194 14.47 -13.91 7.08
CA HIS A 194 15.16 -14.43 5.90
C HIS A 194 15.26 -15.95 5.91
N GLU A 195 15.57 -16.56 7.06
CA GLU A 195 15.61 -18.01 7.21
C GLU A 195 14.22 -18.64 7.01
N TRP A 196 13.17 -18.04 7.58
CA TRP A 196 11.79 -18.48 7.33
C TRP A 196 11.47 -18.51 5.84
N HIS A 197 11.85 -17.45 5.12
CA HIS A 197 11.65 -17.38 3.67
C HIS A 197 12.40 -18.47 2.91
N LEU A 198 13.69 -18.69 3.22
CA LEU A 198 14.51 -19.71 2.55
C LEU A 198 13.99 -21.13 2.78
N LYS A 199 13.48 -21.42 3.97
CA LYS A 199 12.93 -22.72 4.33
C LYS A 199 11.47 -22.92 3.91
N ASN A 200 10.83 -21.90 3.34
CA ASN A 200 9.39 -21.90 3.11
C ASN A 200 8.58 -22.18 4.40
N GLU A 201 9.06 -21.67 5.53
CA GLU A 201 8.38 -21.80 6.81
C GLU A 201 7.36 -20.66 6.95
N TYR A 202 6.26 -20.98 7.63
CA TYR A 202 5.37 -19.93 8.10
C TYR A 202 6.08 -19.05 9.13
N ILE A 203 5.59 -17.82 9.27
CA ILE A 203 5.84 -17.01 10.46
C ILE A 203 5.42 -17.84 11.69
N PRO A 204 6.30 -17.99 12.70
CA PRO A 204 5.99 -18.77 13.90
C PRO A 204 4.75 -18.27 14.63
N LEU A 205 3.98 -19.18 15.23
CA LEU A 205 2.81 -18.80 16.03
C LEU A 205 3.24 -17.98 17.25
N GLU A 206 4.43 -18.25 17.78
CA GLU A 206 5.02 -17.49 18.89
C GLU A 206 5.27 -16.02 18.52
N THR A 207 5.61 -15.74 17.26
CA THR A 207 5.71 -14.36 16.76
C THR A 207 4.33 -13.71 16.68
N ILE A 208 3.32 -14.46 16.26
CA ILE A 208 1.92 -14.00 16.23
C ILE A 208 1.41 -13.71 17.64
N ASP A 209 1.71 -14.56 18.62
CA ASP A 209 1.32 -14.36 20.02
C ASP A 209 1.95 -13.09 20.60
N LYS A 210 3.23 -12.82 20.31
CA LYS A 210 3.88 -11.56 20.72
C LYS A 210 3.26 -10.33 20.05
N MET A 211 2.85 -10.42 18.78
CA MET A 211 2.11 -9.33 18.13
C MET A 211 0.77 -9.07 18.82
N ASN A 212 0.11 -10.14 19.29
CA ASN A 212 -1.13 -10.04 20.03
C ASN A 212 -0.95 -9.37 21.40
N GLU A 213 0.11 -9.70 22.14
CA GLU A 213 0.46 -9.05 23.41
C GLU A 213 0.65 -7.53 23.26
N LEU A 214 1.09 -7.09 22.07
CA LEU A 214 1.23 -5.68 21.71
C LEU A 214 -0.07 -5.03 21.19
N GLY A 215 -1.18 -5.77 21.16
CA GLY A 215 -2.48 -5.27 20.73
C GLY A 215 -2.64 -5.07 19.22
N VAL A 216 -1.77 -5.65 18.39
CA VAL A 216 -1.76 -5.42 16.93
C VAL A 216 -3.08 -5.84 16.26
N PHE A 217 -3.68 -6.96 16.68
CA PHE A 217 -4.89 -7.49 16.04
C PHE A 217 -6.17 -6.74 16.43
N GLY A 218 -6.17 -6.06 17.58
CA GLY A 218 -7.28 -5.24 18.09
C GLY A 218 -7.06 -3.74 17.95
N LEU A 219 -6.00 -3.29 17.27
CA LEU A 219 -5.55 -1.90 17.31
C LEU A 219 -6.66 -0.89 16.97
N THR A 220 -7.44 -1.17 15.93
CA THR A 220 -8.53 -0.30 15.44
C THR A 220 -9.93 -0.80 15.82
N ILE A 221 -10.01 -1.93 16.54
CA ILE A 221 -11.29 -2.45 17.01
C ILE A 221 -11.76 -1.58 18.19
N PRO A 222 -13.04 -1.21 18.28
CA PRO A 222 -13.56 -0.44 19.41
C PRO A 222 -13.32 -1.12 20.76
N GLU A 223 -13.08 -0.32 21.81
CA GLU A 223 -12.84 -0.82 23.17
C GLU A 223 -13.99 -1.68 23.72
N GLU A 224 -15.24 -1.41 23.33
CA GLU A 224 -16.41 -2.22 23.72
C GLU A 224 -16.34 -3.67 23.24
N PHE A 225 -15.53 -3.93 22.20
CA PHE A 225 -15.23 -5.27 21.68
C PHE A 225 -13.81 -5.72 22.05
N GLY A 226 -13.17 -5.12 23.05
CA GLY A 226 -11.84 -5.55 23.55
C GLY A 226 -10.65 -5.09 22.71
N GLY A 227 -10.84 -4.17 21.76
CA GLY A 227 -9.74 -3.53 21.02
C GLY A 227 -9.19 -2.29 21.72
N LEU A 228 -8.29 -1.57 21.04
CA LEU A 228 -7.66 -0.35 21.55
C LEU A 228 -8.32 0.95 21.06
N GLY A 229 -9.27 0.86 20.12
CA GLY A 229 -10.00 2.03 19.61
C GLY A 229 -9.14 3.08 18.90
N LEU A 230 -7.93 2.74 18.46
CA LEU A 230 -7.02 3.67 17.79
C LEU A 230 -7.40 3.88 16.32
N GLY A 231 -6.93 5.00 15.76
CA GLY A 231 -7.19 5.39 14.37
C GLY A 231 -6.40 4.58 13.34
N LYS A 232 -6.76 4.79 12.09
CA LYS A 232 -6.10 4.25 10.89
C LYS A 232 -4.69 4.79 10.72
N GLU A 233 -4.42 6.03 11.13
CA GLU A 233 -3.04 6.55 11.10
C GLU A 233 -2.12 5.73 12.03
N ALA A 234 -2.59 5.38 13.24
CA ALA A 234 -1.86 4.50 14.15
C ALA A 234 -1.59 3.12 13.54
N MET A 235 -2.59 2.55 12.85
CA MET A 235 -2.42 1.28 12.17
C MET A 235 -1.46 1.35 10.98
N CYS A 236 -1.38 2.48 10.26
CA CYS A 236 -0.34 2.69 9.24
C CYS A 236 1.06 2.61 9.84
N VAL A 237 1.28 3.28 10.98
CA VAL A 237 2.58 3.28 11.66
C VAL A 237 3.00 1.88 12.08
N VAL A 238 2.08 1.12 12.68
CA VAL A 238 2.31 -0.28 13.05
C VAL A 238 2.63 -1.13 11.82
N SER A 239 1.79 -1.06 10.78
CA SER A 239 1.98 -1.83 9.54
C SER A 239 3.27 -1.49 8.80
N GLU A 240 3.70 -0.23 8.81
CA GLU A 240 4.99 0.21 8.24
C GLU A 240 6.17 -0.49 8.93
N GLU A 241 6.26 -0.41 10.26
CA GLU A 241 7.39 -0.98 10.99
C GLU A 241 7.41 -2.51 10.90
N LEU A 242 6.25 -3.17 11.04
CA LEU A 242 6.15 -4.63 10.88
C LEU A 242 6.58 -5.07 9.47
N SER A 243 6.16 -4.34 8.43
CA SER A 243 6.50 -4.65 7.04
C SER A 243 7.95 -4.34 6.68
N ARG A 244 8.57 -3.38 7.39
CA ARG A 244 10.02 -3.12 7.30
C ARG A 244 10.84 -4.32 7.76
N GLY A 245 10.34 -5.08 8.72
CA GLY A 245 10.89 -6.39 9.09
C GLY A 245 10.63 -7.46 8.03
N TYR A 246 9.35 -7.70 7.78
CA TYR A 246 8.87 -8.62 6.76
C TYR A 246 7.41 -8.33 6.42
N ILE A 247 7.08 -8.15 5.13
CA ILE A 247 5.72 -7.82 4.67
C ILE A 247 4.65 -8.81 5.16
N GLY A 248 5.00 -10.09 5.34
CA GLY A 248 4.08 -11.09 5.88
C GLY A 248 3.64 -10.78 7.32
N VAL A 249 4.54 -10.24 8.14
CA VAL A 249 4.25 -9.85 9.53
C VAL A 249 3.30 -8.66 9.57
N GLY A 250 3.56 -7.60 8.78
CA GLY A 250 2.63 -6.48 8.68
C GLY A 250 1.25 -6.89 8.14
N SER A 251 1.23 -7.85 7.22
CA SER A 251 -0.03 -8.33 6.63
C SER A 251 -0.90 -9.12 7.60
N LEU A 252 -0.34 -9.77 8.64
CA LEU A 252 -1.14 -10.42 9.70
C LEU A 252 -2.06 -9.42 10.40
N GLY A 253 -1.53 -8.25 10.79
CA GLY A 253 -2.32 -7.16 11.38
C GLY A 253 -3.39 -6.63 10.43
N THR A 254 -3.02 -6.39 9.16
CA THR A 254 -3.96 -5.95 8.13
C THR A 254 -5.13 -6.92 7.95
N ARG A 255 -4.91 -8.23 8.05
CA ARG A 255 -6.00 -9.21 7.90
C ARG A 255 -7.02 -9.11 9.03
N SER A 256 -6.56 -8.96 10.27
CA SER A 256 -7.48 -8.71 11.40
C SER A 256 -8.25 -7.41 11.23
N GLU A 257 -7.56 -6.32 10.91
CA GLU A 257 -8.19 -5.00 10.72
C GLU A 257 -9.30 -5.03 9.66
N ILE A 258 -9.02 -5.61 8.50
CA ILE A 258 -9.99 -5.62 7.38
C ILE A 258 -11.18 -6.55 7.68
N ALA A 259 -10.95 -7.69 8.33
CA ALA A 259 -12.03 -8.57 8.77
C ALA A 259 -12.91 -7.89 9.83
N ALA A 260 -12.29 -7.20 10.79
CA ALA A 260 -13.01 -6.45 11.80
C ALA A 260 -13.83 -5.30 11.19
N GLU A 261 -13.26 -4.53 10.26
CA GLU A 261 -13.99 -3.45 9.57
C GLU A 261 -15.17 -3.99 8.74
N LEU A 262 -15.01 -5.14 8.09
CA LEU A 262 -16.09 -5.82 7.38
C LEU A 262 -17.25 -6.19 8.32
N ILE A 263 -16.94 -6.70 9.52
CA ILE A 263 -17.94 -7.11 10.52
C ILE A 263 -18.57 -5.88 11.19
N LEU A 264 -17.79 -4.83 11.49
CA LEU A 264 -18.28 -3.57 12.04
C LEU A 264 -19.28 -2.90 11.08
N GLY A 265 -18.95 -2.86 9.79
CA GLY A 265 -19.77 -2.21 8.75
C GLY A 265 -20.96 -3.05 8.27
N GLY A 266 -20.82 -4.38 8.23
CA GLY A 266 -21.80 -5.28 7.60
C GLY A 266 -22.48 -6.29 8.51
N GLY A 267 -21.99 -6.50 9.74
CA GLY A 267 -22.46 -7.57 10.63
C GLY A 267 -23.67 -7.19 11.47
N THR A 268 -24.43 -8.20 11.90
CA THR A 268 -25.45 -8.02 12.96
C THR A 268 -24.77 -7.77 14.31
N GLN A 269 -25.54 -7.34 15.31
CA GLN A 269 -24.99 -7.12 16.65
C GLN A 269 -24.42 -8.41 17.25
N GLU A 270 -25.12 -9.53 17.06
CA GLU A 270 -24.66 -10.85 17.52
C GLU A 270 -23.35 -11.26 16.83
N GLN A 271 -23.19 -10.97 15.52
CA GLN A 271 -21.94 -11.22 14.81
C GLN A 271 -20.79 -10.34 15.32
N LYS A 272 -21.08 -9.09 15.69
CA LYS A 272 -20.07 -8.18 16.26
C LYS A 272 -19.60 -8.66 17.63
N GLU A 273 -20.54 -8.99 18.51
CA GLU A 273 -20.28 -9.48 19.87
C GLU A 273 -19.54 -10.82 19.86
N GLU A 274 -19.82 -11.70 18.89
CA GLU A 274 -19.14 -12.99 18.74
C GLU A 274 -17.71 -12.85 18.20
N TRP A 275 -17.52 -12.10 17.11
CA TRP A 275 -16.29 -12.17 16.33
C TRP A 275 -15.27 -11.08 16.68
N LEU A 276 -15.71 -9.85 16.96
CA LEU A 276 -14.77 -8.74 17.17
C LEU A 276 -13.86 -8.94 18.39
N PRO A 277 -14.34 -9.43 19.55
CA PRO A 277 -13.46 -9.74 20.68
C PRO A 277 -12.43 -10.82 20.37
N LYS A 278 -12.81 -11.85 19.60
CA LYS A 278 -11.91 -12.95 19.21
C LYS A 278 -10.85 -12.52 18.20
N LEU A 279 -11.19 -11.57 17.32
CA LEU A 279 -10.23 -10.93 16.42
C LEU A 279 -9.29 -10.01 17.20
N ALA A 280 -9.81 -9.21 18.12
CA ALA A 280 -9.02 -8.29 18.93
C ALA A 280 -7.98 -9.01 19.79
N SER A 281 -8.35 -10.17 20.36
CA SER A 281 -7.49 -10.99 21.20
C SER A 281 -6.58 -11.94 20.43
N GLY A 282 -6.62 -11.95 19.08
CA GLY A 282 -5.85 -12.88 18.25
C GLY A 282 -6.23 -14.37 18.41
N GLU A 283 -7.28 -14.69 19.18
CA GLU A 283 -7.81 -16.05 19.33
C GLU A 283 -8.25 -16.61 17.97
N VAL A 284 -8.89 -15.77 17.16
CA VAL A 284 -9.32 -16.06 15.79
C VAL A 284 -8.43 -15.32 14.81
N LEU A 285 -7.81 -16.08 13.90
CA LEU A 285 -7.05 -15.53 12.78
C LEU A 285 -7.92 -15.53 11.52
N PRO A 286 -8.18 -14.37 10.90
CA PRO A 286 -9.02 -14.32 9.71
C PRO A 286 -8.23 -14.43 8.41
N THR A 287 -8.90 -14.85 7.35
CA THR A 287 -8.43 -14.68 5.97
C THR A 287 -9.55 -14.30 5.00
N ALA A 288 -9.17 -13.72 3.87
CA ALA A 288 -10.06 -13.32 2.79
C ALA A 288 -10.09 -14.38 1.68
N VAL A 289 -11.30 -14.80 1.28
CA VAL A 289 -11.51 -15.90 0.32
C VAL A 289 -12.39 -15.43 -0.84
N PHE A 290 -11.75 -14.69 -1.76
CA PHE A 290 -12.44 -13.97 -2.84
C PHE A 290 -12.10 -14.51 -4.23
N THR A 291 -10.81 -14.49 -4.58
CA THR A 291 -10.28 -14.78 -5.92
C THR A 291 -10.53 -16.23 -6.36
N GLU A 292 -10.87 -16.41 -7.63
CA GLU A 292 -11.07 -17.71 -8.29
C GLU A 292 -10.05 -17.88 -9.43
N PRO A 293 -9.78 -19.12 -9.88
CA PRO A 293 -8.78 -19.37 -10.94
C PRO A 293 -8.97 -18.52 -12.21
N ASN A 294 -10.20 -18.15 -12.53
CA ASN A 294 -10.55 -17.34 -13.70
C ASN A 294 -11.17 -15.98 -13.34
N THR A 295 -11.10 -15.55 -12.07
CA THR A 295 -11.76 -14.32 -11.61
C THR A 295 -11.00 -13.66 -10.47
N GLY A 296 -10.29 -12.56 -10.79
CA GLY A 296 -9.59 -11.71 -9.83
C GLY A 296 -10.09 -10.26 -9.90
N SER A 297 -9.59 -9.49 -10.88
CA SER A 297 -9.96 -8.08 -11.06
C SER A 297 -11.46 -7.84 -11.24
N ASP A 298 -12.17 -8.74 -11.94
CA ASP A 298 -13.63 -8.70 -12.11
C ASP A 298 -14.35 -9.56 -11.06
N LEU A 299 -14.13 -9.25 -9.78
CA LEU A 299 -14.63 -10.07 -8.67
C LEU A 299 -16.16 -10.25 -8.66
N ALA A 300 -16.92 -9.34 -9.29
CA ALA A 300 -18.37 -9.42 -9.41
C ALA A 300 -18.84 -10.63 -10.24
N SER A 301 -17.97 -11.18 -11.08
CA SER A 301 -18.25 -12.31 -12.00
C SER A 301 -17.92 -13.69 -11.40
N LEU A 302 -17.60 -13.77 -10.11
CA LEU A 302 -17.25 -15.02 -9.45
C LEU A 302 -18.37 -16.09 -9.55
N LYS A 303 -17.97 -17.36 -9.50
CA LYS A 303 -18.83 -18.53 -9.76
C LYS A 303 -19.03 -19.44 -8.56
N THR A 304 -18.18 -19.38 -7.53
CA THR A 304 -18.38 -20.13 -6.28
C THR A 304 -19.77 -19.81 -5.75
N ARG A 305 -20.57 -20.85 -5.51
CA ARG A 305 -21.98 -20.71 -5.11
C ARG A 305 -22.18 -21.14 -3.67
N ALA A 306 -23.19 -20.56 -3.02
CA ALA A 306 -23.70 -21.03 -1.74
C ALA A 306 -25.21 -21.32 -1.90
N VAL A 307 -25.63 -22.54 -1.58
CA VAL A 307 -27.04 -22.97 -1.65
C VAL A 307 -27.54 -23.24 -0.25
N ARG A 308 -28.63 -22.59 0.15
CA ARG A 308 -29.24 -22.83 1.45
C ARG A 308 -29.87 -24.22 1.51
N ASP A 309 -29.56 -24.98 2.56
CA ASP A 309 -30.12 -26.29 2.87
C ASP A 309 -30.43 -26.35 4.37
N GLY A 310 -31.70 -26.12 4.73
CA GLY A 310 -32.11 -26.03 6.14
C GLY A 310 -31.49 -24.84 6.89
N ASP A 311 -30.73 -25.16 7.93
CA ASP A 311 -30.03 -24.23 8.82
C ASP A 311 -28.57 -23.95 8.41
N VAL A 312 -28.13 -24.51 7.28
CA VAL A 312 -26.79 -24.26 6.70
C VAL A 312 -26.88 -23.76 5.25
N TYR A 313 -25.77 -23.21 4.78
CA TYR A 313 -25.45 -23.01 3.37
C TYR A 313 -24.36 -24.01 2.97
N LYS A 314 -24.54 -24.65 1.82
CA LYS A 314 -23.55 -25.51 1.18
C LYS A 314 -22.80 -24.73 0.12
N ILE A 315 -21.51 -24.50 0.36
CA ILE A 315 -20.61 -23.77 -0.54
C ILE A 315 -19.95 -24.76 -1.50
N THR A 316 -19.95 -24.44 -2.79
CA THR A 316 -19.25 -25.23 -3.82
C THR A 316 -18.57 -24.34 -4.84
N GLY A 317 -17.28 -24.57 -5.06
CA GLY A 317 -16.48 -23.80 -6.00
C GLY A 317 -14.99 -23.90 -5.74
N GLN A 318 -14.22 -23.10 -6.47
CA GLN A 318 -12.76 -23.07 -6.36
C GLN A 318 -12.30 -21.65 -6.08
N LYS A 319 -11.34 -21.52 -5.18
CA LYS A 319 -10.67 -20.26 -4.83
C LYS A 319 -9.16 -20.45 -4.99
N THR A 320 -8.43 -19.38 -5.23
CA THR A 320 -6.97 -19.42 -5.40
C THR A 320 -6.34 -18.14 -4.91
N TRP A 321 -5.03 -18.13 -4.71
CA TRP A 321 -4.29 -17.02 -4.12
C TRP A 321 -4.79 -16.65 -2.72
N ILE A 322 -5.26 -17.64 -1.97
CA ILE A 322 -5.75 -17.42 -0.61
C ILE A 322 -4.56 -17.48 0.34
N THR A 323 -4.27 -16.35 0.97
CA THR A 323 -3.17 -16.22 1.94
C THR A 323 -3.57 -16.75 3.31
N HIS A 324 -2.71 -17.51 3.98
CA HIS A 324 -2.92 -18.01 5.34
C HIS A 324 -4.12 -18.95 5.63
N PRO A 325 -4.75 -19.67 4.68
CA PRO A 325 -5.98 -20.40 4.96
C PRO A 325 -5.79 -21.63 5.83
N VAL A 326 -4.59 -22.20 5.90
CA VAL A 326 -4.33 -23.36 6.77
C VAL A 326 -4.52 -23.00 8.25
N ARG A 327 -3.92 -21.88 8.68
CA ARG A 327 -3.92 -21.45 10.09
C ARG A 327 -5.05 -20.48 10.45
N ALA A 328 -5.80 -19.98 9.47
CA ALA A 328 -6.98 -19.16 9.74
C ALA A 328 -8.10 -19.97 10.41
N ASP A 329 -8.80 -19.36 11.35
CA ASP A 329 -10.00 -19.90 12.01
C ASP A 329 -11.28 -19.42 11.30
N LEU A 330 -11.21 -18.21 10.73
CA LEU A 330 -12.35 -17.54 10.11
C LEU A 330 -12.01 -17.16 8.66
N MET A 331 -12.85 -17.60 7.72
CA MET A 331 -12.77 -17.17 6.33
C MET A 331 -13.89 -16.18 6.03
N THR A 332 -13.54 -15.02 5.46
CA THR A 332 -14.51 -14.12 4.84
C THR A 332 -14.70 -14.56 3.38
N VAL A 333 -15.75 -15.32 3.10
CA VAL A 333 -15.95 -16.00 1.81
C VAL A 333 -17.02 -15.28 1.00
N LEU A 334 -16.63 -14.78 -0.17
CA LEU A 334 -17.57 -14.18 -1.12
C LEU A 334 -18.07 -15.23 -2.11
N THR A 335 -19.39 -15.43 -2.14
CA THR A 335 -20.04 -16.45 -2.98
C THR A 335 -21.28 -15.90 -3.67
N ARG A 336 -21.75 -16.58 -4.72
CA ARG A 336 -23.01 -16.32 -5.39
C ARG A 336 -24.13 -17.11 -4.74
N THR A 337 -25.07 -16.42 -4.10
CA THR A 337 -26.28 -17.00 -3.50
C THR A 337 -27.47 -16.93 -4.44
N ASN A 338 -27.53 -15.92 -5.31
CA ASN A 338 -28.56 -15.79 -6.34
C ASN A 338 -27.97 -16.00 -7.75
N PRO A 339 -28.17 -17.18 -8.38
CA PRO A 339 -27.69 -17.43 -9.74
C PRO A 339 -28.47 -16.68 -10.83
N ALA A 340 -29.68 -16.20 -10.54
CA ALA A 340 -30.49 -15.44 -11.48
C ALA A 340 -30.09 -13.96 -11.55
N GLU A 341 -29.35 -13.46 -10.55
CA GLU A 341 -28.87 -12.07 -10.49
C GLU A 341 -27.39 -12.01 -10.90
N PRO A 342 -27.06 -11.62 -12.15
CA PRO A 342 -25.68 -11.51 -12.60
C PRO A 342 -24.95 -10.34 -11.92
N GLY A 343 -23.62 -10.42 -11.91
CA GLY A 343 -22.76 -9.38 -11.32
C GLY A 343 -22.86 -9.31 -9.80
N TYR A 344 -22.59 -8.12 -9.26
CA TYR A 344 -22.33 -7.91 -7.83
C TYR A 344 -23.55 -8.11 -6.92
N LYS A 345 -24.76 -7.94 -7.44
CA LYS A 345 -26.01 -8.01 -6.65
C LYS A 345 -26.39 -9.44 -6.25
N GLY A 346 -25.87 -10.45 -6.96
CA GLY A 346 -26.08 -11.85 -6.62
C GLY A 346 -25.09 -12.41 -5.58
N LEU A 347 -24.23 -11.56 -5.00
CA LEU A 347 -23.13 -11.99 -4.14
C LEU A 347 -23.42 -11.76 -2.65
N SER A 348 -23.11 -12.76 -1.84
CA SER A 348 -23.19 -12.72 -0.37
C SER A 348 -21.82 -12.96 0.25
N MET A 349 -21.60 -12.34 1.42
CA MET A 349 -20.40 -12.54 2.23
C MET A 349 -20.72 -13.50 3.38
N PHE A 350 -19.86 -14.48 3.60
CA PHE A 350 -19.96 -15.43 4.71
C PHE A 350 -18.79 -15.29 5.68
N LEU A 351 -19.10 -15.29 6.97
CA LEU A 351 -18.19 -15.56 8.08
C LEU A 351 -18.12 -17.08 8.26
N ALA A 352 -17.24 -17.72 7.51
CA ALA A 352 -17.10 -19.18 7.47
C ALA A 352 -16.02 -19.64 8.45
N GLU A 353 -16.46 -20.05 9.64
CA GLU A 353 -15.60 -20.68 10.64
C GLU A 353 -15.08 -22.04 10.15
N LYS A 354 -13.84 -22.37 10.47
CA LYS A 354 -13.27 -23.69 10.25
C LYS A 354 -12.19 -24.03 11.28
N PRO A 355 -11.91 -25.32 11.52
CA PRO A 355 -10.72 -25.73 12.27
C PRO A 355 -9.42 -25.31 11.58
N ARG A 356 -8.40 -24.94 12.38
CA ARG A 356 -7.02 -24.81 11.90
C ARG A 356 -6.49 -26.15 11.39
N GLY A 357 -5.76 -26.10 10.29
CA GLY A 357 -5.00 -27.24 9.78
C GLY A 357 -3.59 -27.31 10.34
N THR A 358 -2.86 -28.33 9.91
CA THR A 358 -1.43 -28.52 10.13
C THR A 358 -0.76 -28.82 8.79
N ASP A 359 0.57 -28.80 8.71
CA ASP A 359 1.28 -29.15 7.46
C ASP A 359 0.92 -30.57 6.97
N ALA A 360 0.64 -31.50 7.89
CA ALA A 360 0.24 -32.87 7.56
C ALA A 360 -1.24 -32.99 7.13
N ASN A 361 -2.10 -32.10 7.61
CA ASN A 361 -3.52 -32.04 7.27
C ASN A 361 -3.98 -30.58 7.19
N PRO A 362 -3.74 -29.89 6.07
CA PRO A 362 -3.92 -28.44 5.96
C PRO A 362 -5.38 -28.00 5.99
N PHE A 363 -6.30 -28.87 5.57
CA PHE A 363 -7.73 -28.57 5.47
C PHE A 363 -8.56 -29.70 6.10
N PRO A 364 -8.66 -29.77 7.44
CA PRO A 364 -9.37 -30.83 8.14
C PRO A 364 -10.91 -30.69 8.08
N ALA A 365 -11.42 -29.53 7.64
CA ALA A 365 -12.84 -29.28 7.55
C ALA A 365 -13.51 -30.14 6.44
N VAL A 366 -14.66 -30.72 6.73
CA VAL A 366 -15.43 -31.52 5.76
C VAL A 366 -15.86 -30.63 4.58
N GLY A 367 -15.73 -31.14 3.36
CA GLY A 367 -16.09 -30.38 2.15
C GLY A 367 -15.07 -29.31 1.74
N MET A 368 -13.92 -29.23 2.41
CA MET A 368 -12.83 -28.30 2.06
C MET A 368 -11.54 -29.08 1.76
N SER A 369 -10.87 -28.73 0.67
CA SER A 369 -9.54 -29.23 0.34
C SER A 369 -8.73 -28.16 -0.36
N GLY A 370 -7.44 -28.40 -0.59
CA GLY A 370 -6.57 -27.42 -1.22
C GLY A 370 -5.10 -27.83 -1.23
N GLY A 371 -4.26 -26.98 -1.81
CA GLY A 371 -2.82 -27.19 -1.92
C GLY A 371 -2.06 -25.86 -1.93
N GLU A 372 -0.85 -25.87 -1.37
CA GLU A 372 0.05 -24.71 -1.38
C GLU A 372 0.46 -24.40 -2.82
N ILE A 373 0.47 -23.10 -3.16
CA ILE A 373 1.03 -22.57 -4.40
C ILE A 373 2.49 -22.22 -4.11
N GLU A 374 3.43 -22.77 -4.88
CA GLU A 374 4.84 -22.33 -4.80
C GLU A 374 4.99 -20.93 -5.39
N VAL A 375 5.43 -19.98 -4.57
CA VAL A 375 5.50 -18.56 -4.93
C VAL A 375 6.93 -18.01 -4.82
N LEU A 376 7.21 -16.99 -5.64
CA LEU A 376 8.50 -16.30 -5.68
C LEU A 376 8.79 -15.49 -4.39
N GLY A 377 7.76 -14.86 -3.81
CA GLY A 377 7.85 -13.98 -2.63
C GLY A 377 6.61 -14.08 -1.75
N TYR A 378 6.53 -13.31 -0.65
CA TYR A 378 5.36 -13.30 0.25
C TYR A 378 5.00 -14.65 0.91
N ARG A 379 6.00 -15.44 1.29
CA ARG A 379 5.84 -16.85 1.71
C ARG A 379 5.40 -17.08 3.16
N GLY A 380 5.44 -16.06 4.01
CA GLY A 380 5.37 -16.22 5.47
C GLY A 380 4.00 -16.65 5.99
N MET A 381 2.97 -16.47 5.17
CA MET A 381 1.62 -16.97 5.41
C MET A 381 1.19 -18.01 4.38
N LYS A 382 1.98 -18.15 3.31
CA LYS A 382 1.74 -18.98 2.11
C LYS A 382 0.41 -18.70 1.41
N GLU A 383 0.34 -19.15 0.16
CA GLU A 383 -0.79 -18.97 -0.74
C GLU A 383 -1.33 -20.33 -1.13
N TYR A 384 -2.66 -20.48 -1.23
CA TYR A 384 -3.28 -21.76 -1.54
C TYR A 384 -4.33 -21.65 -2.62
N GLU A 385 -4.46 -22.75 -3.37
CA GLU A 385 -5.70 -23.13 -4.03
C GLU A 385 -6.61 -23.83 -3.02
N LEU A 386 -7.90 -23.51 -3.05
CA LEU A 386 -8.94 -24.12 -2.23
C LEU A 386 -10.06 -24.65 -3.12
N SER A 387 -10.58 -25.81 -2.78
CA SER A 387 -11.80 -26.39 -3.37
C SER A 387 -12.82 -26.62 -2.27
N PHE A 388 -14.02 -26.12 -2.51
CA PHE A 388 -15.20 -26.38 -1.68
C PHE A 388 -16.13 -27.34 -2.41
N ASP A 389 -16.50 -28.43 -1.75
CA ASP A 389 -17.49 -29.40 -2.19
C ASP A 389 -18.50 -29.60 -1.06
N GLU A 390 -19.67 -28.97 -1.21
CA GLU A 390 -20.70 -28.86 -0.19
C GLU A 390 -20.19 -28.46 1.22
N PHE A 391 -19.18 -27.57 1.30
CA PHE A 391 -18.68 -27.04 2.56
C PHE A 391 -19.79 -26.29 3.31
N GLU A 392 -20.08 -26.71 4.53
CA GLU A 392 -21.22 -26.21 5.30
C GLU A 392 -20.84 -24.96 6.11
N VAL A 393 -21.68 -23.92 6.01
CA VAL A 393 -21.62 -22.72 6.84
C VAL A 393 -23.01 -22.49 7.43
N PRO A 394 -23.16 -22.30 8.77
CA PRO A 394 -24.45 -21.99 9.37
C PRO A 394 -25.11 -20.76 8.72
N VAL A 395 -26.45 -20.69 8.72
CA VAL A 395 -27.18 -19.50 8.24
C VAL A 395 -26.78 -18.23 9.01
N SER A 396 -26.41 -18.35 10.29
CA SER A 396 -25.86 -17.25 11.10
C SER A 396 -24.50 -16.75 10.61
N GLY A 397 -23.79 -17.53 9.78
CA GLY A 397 -22.56 -17.13 9.12
C GLY A 397 -22.77 -16.19 7.93
N LEU A 398 -23.99 -15.98 7.45
CA LEU A 398 -24.28 -14.95 6.42
C LEU A 398 -24.12 -13.56 7.04
N LEU A 399 -23.11 -12.80 6.60
CA LEU A 399 -22.80 -11.49 7.15
C LEU A 399 -23.99 -10.53 6.99
N GLY A 400 -24.51 -10.02 8.11
CA GLY A 400 -25.67 -9.11 8.12
C GLY A 400 -27.02 -9.80 7.90
N GLY A 401 -27.05 -11.12 7.67
CA GLY A 401 -28.28 -11.92 7.56
C GLY A 401 -29.11 -11.72 6.28
N GLU A 402 -28.66 -10.90 5.33
CA GLU A 402 -29.34 -10.63 4.06
C GLU A 402 -28.48 -11.03 2.86
N GLU A 403 -29.04 -11.82 1.94
CA GLU A 403 -28.35 -12.20 0.71
C GLU A 403 -28.13 -11.01 -0.26
N GLY A 404 -27.13 -11.10 -1.12
CA GLY A 404 -26.89 -10.10 -2.17
C GLY A 404 -26.22 -8.80 -1.68
N GLN A 405 -25.86 -8.70 -0.39
CA GLN A 405 -25.17 -7.54 0.17
C GLN A 405 -23.64 -7.67 0.19
N GLY A 406 -23.10 -8.84 -0.14
CA GLY A 406 -21.69 -9.19 0.07
C GLY A 406 -20.70 -8.25 -0.62
N PHE A 407 -20.97 -7.88 -1.87
CA PHE A 407 -20.09 -6.97 -2.60
C PHE A 407 -20.13 -5.54 -2.04
N LYS A 408 -21.30 -5.07 -1.58
CA LYS A 408 -21.42 -3.74 -0.97
C LYS A 408 -20.71 -3.68 0.38
N GLN A 409 -20.84 -4.72 1.20
CA GLN A 409 -20.12 -4.86 2.47
C GLN A 409 -18.61 -4.86 2.21
N LEU A 410 -18.13 -5.62 1.22
CA LEU A 410 -16.71 -5.62 0.83
C LEU A 410 -16.23 -4.24 0.37
N MET A 411 -17.02 -3.50 -0.41
CA MET A 411 -16.64 -2.16 -0.88
C MET A 411 -16.37 -1.17 0.27
N GLN A 412 -16.97 -1.35 1.44
CA GLN A 412 -16.75 -0.48 2.60
C GLN A 412 -15.33 -0.59 3.15
N THR A 413 -14.66 -1.73 2.96
CA THR A 413 -13.30 -1.98 3.47
C THR A 413 -12.20 -1.53 2.51
N PHE A 414 -12.54 -1.16 1.27
CA PHE A 414 -11.55 -0.83 0.23
C PHE A 414 -10.68 0.38 0.58
N GLU A 415 -11.23 1.38 1.28
CA GLU A 415 -10.44 2.54 1.72
C GLU A 415 -9.31 2.07 2.64
N SER A 416 -9.63 1.36 3.72
CA SER A 416 -8.65 0.83 4.66
C SER A 416 -7.71 -0.19 4.03
N ALA A 417 -8.20 -1.08 3.16
CA ALA A 417 -7.35 -2.05 2.46
C ALA A 417 -6.30 -1.37 1.58
N ARG A 418 -6.66 -0.27 0.91
CA ARG A 418 -5.72 0.54 0.10
C ARG A 418 -4.72 1.29 0.97
N VAL A 419 -5.18 1.94 2.05
CA VAL A 419 -4.32 2.60 3.04
C VAL A 419 -3.30 1.62 3.62
N GLN A 420 -3.74 0.45 4.06
CA GLN A 420 -2.85 -0.59 4.60
C GLN A 420 -1.90 -1.18 3.56
N THR A 421 -2.30 -1.26 2.29
CA THR A 421 -1.38 -1.65 1.22
C THR A 421 -0.29 -0.60 1.02
N ALA A 422 -0.63 0.69 1.08
CA ALA A 422 0.33 1.77 1.00
C ALA A 422 1.30 1.77 2.20
N ALA A 423 0.81 1.57 3.43
CA ALA A 423 1.64 1.44 4.63
C ALA A 423 2.63 0.27 4.53
N ARG A 424 2.17 -0.92 4.10
CA ARG A 424 3.06 -2.07 3.85
C ARG A 424 4.11 -1.76 2.79
N ALA A 425 3.74 -1.05 1.73
CA ALA A 425 4.67 -0.64 0.68
C ALA A 425 5.75 0.34 1.20
N VAL A 426 5.36 1.31 2.04
CA VAL A 426 6.29 2.23 2.70
C VAL A 426 7.28 1.47 3.59
N GLY A 427 6.81 0.50 4.38
CA GLY A 427 7.67 -0.37 5.19
C GLY A 427 8.68 -1.18 4.36
N VAL A 428 8.23 -1.79 3.25
CA VAL A 428 9.10 -2.53 2.33
C VAL A 428 10.12 -1.61 1.65
N ALA A 429 9.72 -0.41 1.23
CA ALA A 429 10.62 0.59 0.66
C ALA A 429 11.71 1.01 1.68
N GLN A 430 11.32 1.22 2.93
CA GLN A 430 12.25 1.50 4.03
C GLN A 430 13.22 0.34 4.26
N SER A 431 12.74 -0.91 4.24
CA SER A 431 13.59 -2.11 4.36
C SER A 431 14.64 -2.19 3.25
N ALA A 432 14.23 -1.96 2.00
CA ALA A 432 15.13 -1.92 0.85
C ALA A 432 16.20 -0.83 1.00
N MET A 433 15.80 0.36 1.43
CA MET A 433 16.72 1.48 1.67
C MET A 433 17.73 1.17 2.78
N ASP A 434 17.30 0.58 3.90
CA ASP A 434 18.18 0.24 5.01
C ASP A 434 19.26 -0.77 4.61
N LEU A 435 18.87 -1.81 3.85
CA LEU A 435 19.78 -2.80 3.30
C LEU A 435 20.76 -2.17 2.31
N ALA A 436 20.26 -1.30 1.42
CA ALA A 436 21.08 -0.58 0.46
C ALA A 436 22.11 0.34 1.13
N LEU A 437 21.67 1.12 2.14
CA LEU A 437 22.52 2.04 2.88
C LEU A 437 23.63 1.28 3.59
N ARG A 438 23.28 0.23 4.35
CA ARG A 438 24.25 -0.60 5.07
C ARG A 438 25.31 -1.19 4.13
N TYR A 439 24.88 -1.79 3.01
CA TYR A 439 25.82 -2.36 2.06
C TYR A 439 26.68 -1.28 1.40
N ALA A 440 26.10 -0.11 1.08
CA ALA A 440 26.82 0.99 0.46
C ALA A 440 27.89 1.61 1.36
N THR A 441 27.64 1.66 2.68
CA THR A 441 28.59 2.17 3.68
C THR A 441 29.69 1.17 4.02
N GLU A 442 29.43 -0.13 3.94
CA GLU A 442 30.40 -1.17 4.30
C GLU A 442 31.25 -1.64 3.11
N ARG A 443 30.67 -1.76 1.91
CA ARG A 443 31.36 -2.34 0.74
C ARG A 443 32.36 -1.36 0.13
N VAL A 444 33.61 -1.79 -0.02
CA VAL A 444 34.69 -1.01 -0.67
C VAL A 444 34.96 -1.49 -2.10
N GLN A 445 34.99 -0.56 -3.05
CA GLN A 445 35.48 -0.75 -4.42
C GLN A 445 36.23 0.50 -4.88
N PHE A 446 37.24 0.31 -5.74
CA PHE A 446 38.13 1.39 -6.21
C PHE A 446 38.67 2.27 -5.06
N GLY A 447 38.98 1.66 -3.90
CA GLY A 447 39.60 2.33 -2.76
C GLY A 447 38.68 3.16 -1.86
N LYS A 448 37.36 3.15 -2.06
CA LYS A 448 36.38 3.84 -1.18
C LYS A 448 35.06 3.07 -1.06
N THR A 449 34.25 3.43 -0.06
CA THR A 449 32.93 2.83 0.12
C THR A 449 32.00 3.17 -1.04
N LEU A 450 31.06 2.26 -1.36
CA LEU A 450 30.17 2.43 -2.51
C LEU A 450 29.31 3.70 -2.40
N ILE A 451 28.93 4.11 -1.19
CA ILE A 451 28.16 5.34 -0.95
C ILE A 451 28.86 6.61 -1.47
N LYS A 452 30.20 6.59 -1.65
CA LYS A 452 30.96 7.74 -2.19
C LYS A 452 30.94 7.83 -3.72
N PHE A 453 30.15 7.01 -4.41
CA PHE A 453 29.89 7.13 -5.85
C PHE A 453 28.49 7.68 -6.10
N PRO A 454 28.32 8.77 -6.88
CA PRO A 454 27.03 9.41 -7.11
C PRO A 454 25.92 8.47 -7.58
N ARG A 455 26.24 7.48 -8.44
CA ARG A 455 25.23 6.52 -8.93
C ARG A 455 24.68 5.57 -7.85
N VAL A 456 25.35 5.47 -6.70
CA VAL A 456 24.90 4.74 -5.50
C VAL A 456 24.20 5.71 -4.55
N SER A 457 24.83 6.83 -4.21
CA SER A 457 24.24 7.82 -3.29
C SER A 457 22.94 8.42 -3.84
N ASP A 458 22.87 8.72 -5.14
CA ASP A 458 21.66 9.26 -5.78
C ASP A 458 20.48 8.28 -5.66
N LYS A 459 20.72 6.97 -5.73
CA LYS A 459 19.66 5.96 -5.52
C LYS A 459 19.11 6.04 -4.09
N ILE A 460 20.00 6.10 -3.10
CA ILE A 460 19.61 6.20 -1.68
C ILE A 460 18.87 7.52 -1.42
N ALA A 461 19.34 8.63 -1.99
CA ALA A 461 18.68 9.93 -1.87
C ALA A 461 17.24 9.89 -2.41
N MET A 462 17.04 9.28 -3.60
CA MET A 462 15.71 9.16 -4.19
C MET A 462 14.82 8.17 -3.43
N MET A 463 15.36 7.05 -2.92
CA MET A 463 14.61 6.16 -2.02
C MET A 463 14.08 6.91 -0.80
N ALA A 464 14.91 7.74 -0.17
CA ALA A 464 14.52 8.53 0.99
C ALA A 464 13.39 9.51 0.66
N ALA A 465 13.57 10.29 -0.41
CA ALA A 465 12.61 11.31 -0.82
C ALA A 465 11.26 10.70 -1.24
N GLU A 466 11.27 9.66 -2.09
CA GLU A 466 10.04 9.03 -2.55
C GLU A 466 9.32 8.24 -1.45
N THR A 467 10.07 7.60 -0.53
CA THR A 467 9.46 6.92 0.62
C THR A 467 8.75 7.93 1.53
N MET A 468 9.34 9.11 1.74
CA MET A 468 8.68 10.18 2.49
C MET A 468 7.42 10.70 1.78
N ILE A 469 7.45 10.90 0.47
CA ILE A 469 6.27 11.27 -0.31
C ILE A 469 5.14 10.24 -0.14
N ALA A 470 5.46 8.96 -0.35
CA ALA A 470 4.48 7.88 -0.22
C ALA A 470 3.92 7.78 1.21
N ARG A 471 4.76 8.02 2.23
CA ARG A 471 4.36 8.07 3.64
C ARG A 471 3.38 9.21 3.92
N GLN A 472 3.70 10.44 3.48
CA GLN A 472 2.81 11.60 3.70
C GLN A 472 1.47 11.41 2.98
N LEU A 473 1.46 10.82 1.78
CA LEU A 473 0.23 10.51 1.06
C LEU A 473 -0.60 9.42 1.77
N THR A 474 0.07 8.42 2.36
CA THR A 474 -0.57 7.36 3.16
C THR A 474 -1.18 7.91 4.45
N TYR A 475 -0.44 8.71 5.22
CA TYR A 475 -0.92 9.34 6.45
C TYR A 475 -2.05 10.33 6.19
N PHE A 476 -2.01 11.06 5.07
CA PHE A 476 -3.14 11.88 4.66
C PHE A 476 -4.41 11.05 4.45
N ALA A 477 -4.35 9.96 3.66
CA ALA A 477 -5.52 9.11 3.42
C ALA A 477 -6.05 8.47 4.72
N ALA A 478 -5.15 8.11 5.65
CA ALA A 478 -5.51 7.59 6.96
C ALA A 478 -6.22 8.65 7.82
N ARG A 479 -5.71 9.88 7.88
CA ARG A 479 -6.35 10.99 8.62
C ARG A 479 -7.70 11.42 8.04
N GLU A 480 -7.87 11.33 6.72
CA GLU A 480 -9.18 11.53 6.09
C GLU A 480 -10.18 10.47 6.56
N LYS A 481 -9.74 9.19 6.62
CA LYS A 481 -10.56 8.08 7.10
C LYS A 481 -10.92 8.23 8.58
N ASP A 482 -9.95 8.58 9.43
CA ASP A 482 -10.16 8.83 10.86
C ASP A 482 -11.12 10.00 11.10
N GLY A 483 -11.09 11.01 10.23
CA GLY A 483 -12.04 12.12 10.23
C GLY A 483 -13.43 11.78 9.68
N GLY A 484 -13.70 10.51 9.33
CA GLY A 484 -14.97 10.07 8.73
C GLY A 484 -15.22 10.61 7.32
N ARG A 485 -14.20 11.18 6.66
CA ARG A 485 -14.29 11.68 5.29
C ARG A 485 -14.03 10.54 4.32
N ARG A 486 -14.80 10.53 3.23
CA ARG A 486 -14.58 9.59 2.13
C ARG A 486 -13.19 9.83 1.55
N CYS A 487 -12.37 8.78 1.45
CA CYS A 487 -10.97 8.88 1.04
C CYS A 487 -10.57 7.84 -0.02
N ASP A 488 -11.53 7.37 -0.83
CA ASP A 488 -11.32 6.31 -1.81
C ASP A 488 -10.32 6.68 -2.91
N LEU A 489 -10.24 7.96 -3.28
CA LEU A 489 -9.27 8.50 -4.23
C LEU A 489 -7.88 8.54 -3.60
N GLU A 490 -7.77 9.18 -2.44
CA GLU A 490 -6.54 9.42 -1.69
C GLU A 490 -5.85 8.12 -1.31
N ALA A 491 -6.61 7.17 -0.77
CA ALA A 491 -6.13 5.83 -0.45
C ALA A 491 -5.66 5.09 -1.71
N GLY A 492 -6.40 5.25 -2.81
CA GLY A 492 -6.03 4.68 -4.11
C GLY A 492 -4.71 5.22 -4.66
N MET A 493 -4.52 6.54 -4.58
CA MET A 493 -3.28 7.23 -4.98
C MET A 493 -2.10 6.80 -4.10
N ALA A 494 -2.31 6.70 -2.78
CA ALA A 494 -1.30 6.21 -1.83
C ALA A 494 -0.84 4.79 -2.19
N LYS A 495 -1.78 3.87 -2.45
CA LYS A 495 -1.49 2.51 -2.88
C LYS A 495 -0.72 2.48 -4.20
N LEU A 496 -1.20 3.23 -5.20
CA LEU A 496 -0.62 3.25 -6.55
C LEU A 496 0.83 3.73 -6.51
N LEU A 497 1.09 4.84 -5.80
CA LEU A 497 2.43 5.40 -5.66
C LEU A 497 3.33 4.52 -4.80
N GLY A 498 2.86 4.14 -3.60
CA GLY A 498 3.64 3.39 -2.63
C GLY A 498 4.17 2.08 -3.20
N ALA A 499 3.33 1.33 -3.93
CA ALA A 499 3.75 0.07 -4.55
C ALA A 499 4.86 0.26 -5.58
N ARG A 500 4.79 1.32 -6.40
CA ARG A 500 5.86 1.65 -7.37
C ARG A 500 7.14 2.06 -6.66
N VAL A 501 7.04 2.90 -5.63
CA VAL A 501 8.19 3.37 -4.84
C VAL A 501 8.89 2.20 -4.18
N ALA A 502 8.16 1.27 -3.57
CA ALA A 502 8.72 0.06 -2.96
C ALA A 502 9.45 -0.81 -3.98
N TRP A 503 8.86 -1.02 -5.16
CA TRP A 503 9.51 -1.77 -6.25
C TRP A 503 10.80 -1.11 -6.72
N ALA A 504 10.77 0.20 -6.99
CA ALA A 504 11.95 0.95 -7.44
C ALA A 504 13.05 0.99 -6.36
N ALA A 505 12.68 1.08 -5.08
CA ALA A 505 13.62 1.00 -3.97
C ALA A 505 14.28 -0.38 -3.89
N ALA A 506 13.51 -1.46 -3.99
CA ALA A 506 14.06 -2.82 -3.94
C ALA A 506 14.97 -3.15 -5.13
N ASP A 507 14.58 -2.75 -6.34
CA ASP A 507 15.39 -2.92 -7.56
C ASP A 507 16.74 -2.18 -7.45
N ASN A 508 16.70 -0.90 -7.07
CA ASN A 508 17.91 -0.11 -6.89
C ASN A 508 18.76 -0.60 -5.69
N ALA A 509 18.15 -1.13 -4.64
CA ALA A 509 18.86 -1.73 -3.52
C ALA A 509 19.63 -2.98 -3.95
N LEU A 510 19.00 -3.85 -4.74
CA LEU A 510 19.65 -5.02 -5.34
C LEU A 510 20.81 -4.58 -6.23
N GLN A 511 20.61 -3.57 -7.07
CA GLN A 511 21.66 -3.04 -7.94
C GLN A 511 22.89 -2.53 -7.16
N ILE A 512 22.70 -1.94 -5.97
CA ILE A 512 23.79 -1.50 -5.09
C ILE A 512 24.57 -2.71 -4.54
N HIS A 513 23.92 -3.85 -4.33
CA HIS A 513 24.59 -5.08 -3.93
C HIS A 513 25.38 -5.74 -5.08
N GLY A 514 25.05 -5.42 -6.33
CA GLY A 514 25.66 -6.02 -7.52
C GLY A 514 25.36 -7.52 -7.59
N GLY A 515 26.35 -8.35 -7.92
CA GLY A 515 26.18 -9.81 -8.00
C GLY A 515 25.67 -10.43 -6.69
N ASN A 516 26.05 -9.88 -5.53
CA ASN A 516 25.59 -10.36 -4.23
C ASN A 516 24.10 -10.15 -4.01
N GLY A 517 23.47 -9.20 -4.72
CA GLY A 517 22.03 -8.96 -4.62
C GLY A 517 21.17 -10.14 -5.09
N PHE A 518 21.74 -11.05 -5.89
CA PHE A 518 21.10 -12.28 -6.35
C PHE A 518 21.40 -13.50 -5.46
N ALA A 519 22.33 -13.37 -4.52
CA ALA A 519 22.67 -14.47 -3.63
C ALA A 519 21.62 -14.55 -2.51
N LEU A 520 21.08 -15.75 -2.31
CA LEU A 520 20.11 -16.04 -1.25
C LEU A 520 20.68 -15.85 0.17
N GLU A 521 21.96 -15.54 0.35
CA GLU A 521 22.51 -15.10 1.64
C GLU A 521 22.05 -13.67 2.00
N TYR A 522 21.78 -12.82 1.00
CA TYR A 522 21.46 -11.42 1.21
C TYR A 522 19.94 -11.20 1.22
N PRO A 523 19.37 -10.59 2.29
CA PRO A 523 17.94 -10.34 2.41
C PRO A 523 17.34 -9.47 1.30
N VAL A 524 18.15 -8.70 0.58
CA VAL A 524 17.68 -7.84 -0.51
C VAL A 524 17.03 -8.66 -1.64
N SER A 525 17.47 -9.91 -1.86
CA SER A 525 16.86 -10.82 -2.83
C SER A 525 15.41 -11.17 -2.48
N ARG A 526 15.13 -11.39 -1.19
CA ARG A 526 13.77 -11.56 -0.65
C ARG A 526 12.95 -10.29 -0.80
N VAL A 527 13.51 -9.15 -0.38
CA VAL A 527 12.82 -7.85 -0.41
C VAL A 527 12.42 -7.45 -1.84
N LEU A 528 13.21 -7.81 -2.86
CA LEU A 528 12.83 -7.65 -4.27
C LEU A 528 11.52 -8.36 -4.59
N CYS A 529 11.38 -9.61 -4.15
CA CYS A 529 10.20 -10.43 -4.39
C CYS A 529 8.99 -9.89 -3.61
N ASP A 530 9.20 -9.52 -2.35
CA ASP A 530 8.18 -8.91 -1.48
C ASP A 530 7.65 -7.59 -2.06
N ALA A 531 8.53 -6.75 -2.62
CA ALA A 531 8.12 -5.48 -3.23
C ALA A 531 7.28 -5.69 -4.49
N ARG A 532 7.56 -6.74 -5.26
CA ARG A 532 6.93 -6.97 -6.57
C ARG A 532 5.44 -7.30 -6.48
N ILE A 533 4.97 -7.83 -5.34
CA ILE A 533 3.56 -8.22 -5.18
C ILE A 533 2.61 -7.03 -4.87
N LEU A 534 3.16 -5.90 -4.41
CA LEU A 534 2.39 -4.78 -3.85
C LEU A 534 1.44 -4.11 -4.86
N ASN A 535 1.76 -4.17 -6.15
CA ASN A 535 0.91 -3.67 -7.23
C ASN A 535 0.02 -4.76 -7.88
N ILE A 536 -0.12 -5.94 -7.24
CA ILE A 536 -0.91 -7.07 -7.74
C ILE A 536 -1.89 -7.60 -6.69
N PHE A 537 -1.39 -8.01 -5.52
CA PHE A 537 -2.11 -8.90 -4.58
C PHE A 537 -3.42 -8.34 -4.00
N GLU A 538 -3.51 -7.01 -3.82
CA GLU A 538 -4.70 -6.29 -3.32
C GLU A 538 -5.31 -5.46 -4.46
N GLY A 539 -5.39 -6.08 -5.64
CA GLY A 539 -5.82 -5.45 -6.90
C GLY A 539 -4.67 -4.84 -7.69
N ALA A 540 -4.67 -5.08 -9.00
CA ALA A 540 -3.65 -4.60 -9.91
C ALA A 540 -3.57 -3.06 -9.95
N ALA A 541 -2.38 -2.50 -10.22
CA ALA A 541 -2.18 -1.05 -10.38
C ALA A 541 -3.08 -0.46 -11.47
N GLU A 542 -3.31 -1.20 -12.55
CA GLU A 542 -4.15 -0.78 -13.68
C GLU A 542 -5.62 -0.63 -13.25
N ILE A 543 -6.11 -1.54 -12.40
CA ILE A 543 -7.46 -1.44 -11.83
C ILE A 543 -7.53 -0.28 -10.83
N GLN A 544 -6.48 -0.06 -10.04
CA GLN A 544 -6.43 1.08 -9.13
C GLN A 544 -6.47 2.41 -9.89
N ALA A 545 -5.69 2.54 -10.97
CA ALA A 545 -5.69 3.69 -11.86
C ALA A 545 -7.05 3.87 -12.55
N GLN A 546 -7.67 2.78 -13.00
CA GLN A 546 -9.02 2.78 -13.59
C GLN A 546 -10.07 3.35 -12.62
N VAL A 547 -10.03 2.93 -11.36
CA VAL A 547 -10.97 3.41 -10.32
C VAL A 547 -10.74 4.89 -10.03
N ILE A 548 -9.49 5.32 -9.88
CA ILE A 548 -9.15 6.74 -9.65
C ILE A 548 -9.64 7.59 -10.82
N ALA A 549 -9.30 7.22 -12.05
CA ALA A 549 -9.68 7.94 -13.26
C ALA A 549 -11.19 8.09 -13.37
N ARG A 550 -11.94 6.99 -13.18
CA ARG A 550 -13.40 7.02 -13.23
C ARG A 550 -13.99 7.97 -12.19
N ARG A 551 -13.48 7.94 -10.96
CA ARG A 551 -13.96 8.80 -9.86
C ARG A 551 -13.69 10.29 -10.13
N LEU A 552 -12.51 10.63 -10.65
CA LEU A 552 -12.19 12.00 -11.08
C LEU A 552 -13.12 12.48 -12.20
N LEU A 553 -13.40 11.62 -13.17
CA LEU A 553 -14.27 11.94 -14.30
C LEU A 553 -15.75 12.08 -13.89
N GLU A 554 -16.20 11.38 -12.86
CA GLU A 554 -17.55 11.48 -12.30
C GLU A 554 -17.76 12.73 -11.43
N GLN A 555 -16.72 13.21 -10.74
CA GLN A 555 -16.77 14.44 -9.94
C GLN A 555 -16.91 15.66 -10.85
N ARG A 556 -18.12 16.23 -10.96
CA ARG A 556 -18.28 17.54 -11.59
C ARG A 556 -17.63 18.58 -10.67
N ASN A 557 -16.61 19.28 -11.17
CA ASN A 557 -16.02 20.45 -10.52
C ASN A 557 -17.08 21.50 -10.23
#